data_AF-A0A1G0RXX5-F1
#
_entry.id   AF-A0A1G0RXX5-F1
#
_cell.length_a   1.000
_cell.length_b   1.000
_cell.length_c   1.000
_cell.angle_alpha   90.00
_cell.angle_beta   90.00
_cell.angle_gamma   90.00
#
_symmetry.space_group_name_H-M   'P 1'
#
loop_
_entity.id
_entity.type
_entity.pdbx_description
1 polymer ?
#
loop_
_entity_poly.entity_id
_entity_poly.type
_entity_poly.pdbx_seq_one_letter_code
_entity_poly.pdbx_strand_id
1 'polypeptide(L)'
;MMWTKREHKIFKILRKKNLSPSHEFDHLKRVANFCFDLAKRYYARREIVVAAALLHDLGRSDPKHRGAKSAAKGVELAKPVLVKCDYSLDEITLITNCIAQHDQPKLRSKLLEARILKDADFLDGFGARGILRGIMYAGETGGSVAEVMNRLSKKGRSRLDGLEFLESKRLGWRMHRLTEAFIDELKIIRELKEVSYSGKLIVFEGISGSGKDTQAVLLEKYLKSKTIPVKVVNHPTSFLKKLWTIWREEVDDRVSELFLLLADRTRMVKDEILPALQKGMVVISTRSQISSQVYQHSDEYPNSFYRYLFSFEPIADLYLYLDLTAKEALRRTDERVTKGVEKNRGFFGKKQEEQRKRYEIILRNYPNVVRVDANGNIQAIAESIKLLIEKTGIL
;
A
#
# COMPACT_ATOMS: atom_id res chain seq x y z
N MET A 1 2.42 -9.52 -29.83
CA MET A 1 1.50 -9.82 -30.96
C MET A 1 1.80 -8.86 -32.10
N MET A 2 1.80 -9.34 -33.35
CA MET A 2 1.75 -8.46 -34.54
C MET A 2 0.28 -8.32 -34.96
N TRP A 3 -0.16 -7.09 -35.21
CA TRP A 3 -1.53 -6.79 -35.61
C TRP A 3 -1.75 -7.06 -37.11
N THR A 4 -2.92 -7.56 -37.49
CA THR A 4 -3.26 -7.79 -38.91
C THR A 4 -3.56 -6.49 -39.64
N LYS A 5 -3.61 -6.54 -40.99
CA LYS A 5 -4.04 -5.40 -41.81
C LYS A 5 -5.44 -4.91 -41.41
N ARG A 6 -6.37 -5.82 -41.10
CA ARG A 6 -7.74 -5.49 -40.66
C ARG A 6 -7.74 -4.82 -39.28
N GLU A 7 -6.95 -5.31 -38.33
CA GLU A 7 -6.81 -4.70 -37.00
C GLU A 7 -6.18 -3.30 -37.07
N HIS A 8 -5.18 -3.08 -37.94
CA HIS A 8 -4.62 -1.74 -38.19
C HIS A 8 -5.67 -0.77 -38.77
N LYS A 9 -6.55 -1.24 -39.67
CA LYS A 9 -7.68 -0.43 -40.17
C LYS A 9 -8.63 -0.04 -39.05
N ILE A 10 -8.99 -0.98 -38.16
CA ILE A 10 -9.80 -0.70 -36.97
C ILE A 10 -9.14 0.39 -36.12
N PHE A 11 -7.85 0.27 -35.81
CA PHE A 11 -7.13 1.28 -35.04
C PHE A 11 -7.14 2.68 -35.67
N LYS A 12 -6.95 2.77 -36.99
CA LYS A 12 -7.01 4.04 -37.71
C LYS A 12 -8.39 4.71 -37.61
N ILE A 13 -9.46 3.91 -37.58
CA ILE A 13 -10.83 4.40 -37.40
C ILE A 13 -11.06 4.84 -35.95
N LEU A 14 -10.63 4.03 -34.97
CA LEU A 14 -10.83 4.32 -33.54
C LEU A 14 -10.07 5.56 -33.07
N ARG A 15 -8.86 5.81 -33.59
CA ARG A 15 -8.08 7.02 -33.26
C ARG A 15 -8.78 8.33 -33.63
N LYS A 16 -9.76 8.29 -34.54
CA LYS A 16 -10.56 9.45 -34.94
C LYS A 16 -11.82 9.64 -34.09
N LYS A 17 -12.08 8.75 -33.11
CA LYS A 17 -13.23 8.81 -32.21
C LYS A 17 -12.78 9.27 -30.82
N ASN A 18 -13.60 10.10 -30.17
CA ASN A 18 -13.43 10.41 -28.75
C ASN A 18 -13.84 9.19 -27.91
N LEU A 19 -12.85 8.49 -27.36
CA LEU A 19 -13.04 7.44 -26.36
C LEU A 19 -13.10 8.07 -24.97
N SER A 20 -13.85 7.47 -24.05
CA SER A 20 -13.87 7.91 -22.65
C SER A 20 -12.51 7.61 -22.00
N PRO A 21 -12.00 8.46 -21.09
CA PRO A 21 -10.69 8.24 -20.45
C PRO A 21 -10.59 6.88 -19.72
N SER A 22 -11.66 6.40 -19.08
CA SER A 22 -11.72 5.11 -18.40
C SER A 22 -11.81 3.90 -19.36
N HIS A 23 -12.04 4.18 -20.65
CA HIS A 23 -12.21 3.22 -21.75
C HIS A 23 -11.34 3.58 -22.97
N GLU A 24 -10.16 4.14 -22.71
CA GLU A 24 -9.25 4.64 -23.73
C GLU A 24 -8.60 3.51 -24.56
N PHE A 25 -7.87 3.91 -25.59
CA PHE A 25 -7.26 3.00 -26.56
C PHE A 25 -6.34 1.94 -25.93
N ASP A 26 -5.69 2.26 -24.82
CA ASP A 26 -4.81 1.32 -24.13
C ASP A 26 -5.59 0.24 -23.36
N HIS A 27 -6.81 0.53 -22.89
CA HIS A 27 -7.71 -0.51 -22.39
C HIS A 27 -8.07 -1.51 -23.51
N LEU A 28 -8.48 -1.01 -24.67
CA LEU A 28 -8.84 -1.85 -25.82
C LEU A 28 -7.67 -2.76 -26.24
N LYS A 29 -6.44 -2.24 -26.29
CA LYS A 29 -5.24 -3.04 -26.58
C LYS A 29 -5.00 -4.13 -25.55
N ARG A 30 -5.14 -3.83 -24.24
CA ARG A 30 -4.91 -4.83 -23.18
C ARG A 30 -5.92 -5.96 -23.25
N VAL A 31 -7.21 -5.63 -23.41
CA VAL A 31 -8.26 -6.64 -23.60
C VAL A 31 -7.99 -7.47 -24.87
N ALA A 32 -7.62 -6.83 -25.97
CA ALA A 32 -7.27 -7.52 -27.21
C ALA A 32 -6.05 -8.43 -27.06
N ASN A 33 -5.03 -8.03 -26.30
CA ASN A 33 -3.87 -8.89 -26.01
C ASN A 33 -4.28 -10.12 -25.19
N PHE A 34 -5.09 -9.95 -24.14
CA PHE A 34 -5.63 -11.08 -23.38
C PHE A 34 -6.48 -12.01 -24.27
N CYS A 35 -7.32 -11.44 -25.13
CA CYS A 35 -8.09 -12.20 -26.09
C CYS A 35 -7.21 -12.99 -27.06
N PHE A 36 -6.12 -12.41 -27.55
CA PHE A 36 -5.15 -13.10 -28.40
C PHE A 36 -4.52 -14.30 -27.70
N ASP A 37 -4.04 -14.12 -26.46
CA ASP A 37 -3.38 -15.19 -25.71
C ASP A 37 -4.34 -16.33 -25.39
N LEU A 38 -5.57 -16.01 -24.95
CA LEU A 38 -6.61 -17.01 -24.70
C LEU A 38 -7.06 -17.69 -26.00
N ALA A 39 -7.24 -16.95 -27.09
CA ALA A 39 -7.63 -17.54 -28.38
C ALA A 39 -6.58 -18.53 -28.89
N LYS A 40 -5.29 -18.20 -28.76
CA LYS A 40 -4.19 -19.10 -29.11
C LYS A 40 -4.23 -20.37 -28.27
N ARG A 41 -4.49 -20.25 -26.97
CA ARG A 41 -4.48 -21.38 -26.04
C ARG A 41 -5.69 -22.30 -26.18
N TYR A 42 -6.86 -21.73 -26.46
CA TYR A 42 -8.12 -22.46 -26.56
C TYR A 42 -8.59 -22.69 -28.00
N TYR A 43 -7.71 -22.45 -28.99
CA TYR A 43 -7.96 -22.65 -30.42
C TYR A 43 -9.22 -21.92 -30.93
N ALA A 44 -9.51 -20.74 -30.38
CA ALA A 44 -10.63 -19.90 -30.81
C ALA A 44 -10.25 -19.09 -32.06
N ARG A 45 -11.24 -18.56 -32.79
CA ARG A 45 -10.97 -17.70 -33.95
C ARG A 45 -10.43 -16.35 -33.50
N ARG A 46 -9.10 -16.26 -33.45
CA ARG A 46 -8.33 -15.08 -33.02
C ARG A 46 -8.84 -13.79 -33.67
N GLU A 47 -9.08 -13.80 -34.97
CA GLU A 47 -9.50 -12.60 -35.72
C GLU A 47 -10.86 -12.07 -35.27
N ILE A 48 -11.79 -12.98 -34.95
CA ILE A 48 -13.13 -12.63 -34.44
C ILE A 48 -13.01 -11.99 -33.06
N VAL A 49 -12.34 -12.66 -32.12
CA VAL A 49 -12.32 -12.18 -30.73
C VAL A 49 -11.46 -10.94 -30.54
N VAL A 50 -10.35 -10.79 -31.29
CA VAL A 50 -9.52 -9.58 -31.25
C VAL A 50 -10.29 -8.40 -31.86
N ALA A 51 -11.00 -8.59 -32.97
CA ALA A 51 -11.84 -7.53 -33.54
C ALA A 51 -12.98 -7.13 -32.58
N ALA A 52 -13.61 -8.10 -31.93
CA ALA A 52 -14.62 -7.84 -30.91
C ALA A 52 -14.04 -7.05 -29.73
N ALA A 53 -12.86 -7.42 -29.23
CA ALA A 53 -12.16 -6.71 -28.17
C ALA A 53 -11.84 -5.25 -28.51
N LEU A 54 -11.47 -4.96 -29.76
CA LEU A 54 -11.19 -3.58 -30.17
C LEU A 54 -12.44 -2.71 -30.29
N LEU A 55 -13.63 -3.31 -30.38
CA LEU A 55 -14.89 -2.59 -30.67
C LEU A 55 -15.91 -2.65 -29.54
N HIS A 56 -15.71 -3.49 -28.52
CA HIS A 56 -16.73 -3.82 -27.51
C HIS A 56 -17.28 -2.62 -26.74
N ASP A 57 -16.45 -1.59 -26.52
CA ASP A 57 -16.77 -0.41 -25.72
C ASP A 57 -17.14 0.84 -26.53
N LEU A 58 -17.32 0.71 -27.86
CA LEU A 58 -17.74 1.83 -28.72
C LEU A 58 -19.05 2.51 -28.28
N GLY A 59 -19.94 1.78 -27.59
CA GLY A 59 -21.20 2.29 -27.09
C GLY A 59 -21.11 3.08 -25.78
N ARG A 60 -19.92 3.20 -25.16
CA ARG A 60 -19.73 3.84 -23.84
C ARG A 60 -19.38 5.32 -23.90
N SER A 61 -19.19 5.89 -25.08
CA SER A 61 -18.88 7.32 -25.25
C SER A 61 -20.00 8.26 -24.78
N ASP A 62 -21.24 7.76 -24.69
CA ASP A 62 -22.38 8.51 -24.18
C ASP A 62 -22.72 8.04 -22.75
N PRO A 63 -22.60 8.92 -21.73
CA PRO A 63 -22.92 8.60 -20.34
C PRO A 63 -24.35 8.10 -20.10
N LYS A 64 -25.28 8.36 -21.03
CA LYS A 64 -26.69 7.91 -21.00
C LYS A 64 -26.86 6.44 -21.38
N HIS A 65 -25.89 5.85 -22.06
CA HIS A 65 -25.91 4.43 -22.47
C HIS A 65 -25.05 3.62 -21.48
N ARG A 66 -25.71 2.87 -20.58
CA ARG A 66 -25.03 2.04 -19.57
C ARG A 66 -25.52 0.58 -19.61
N GLY A 67 -24.66 -0.35 -19.22
CA GLY A 67 -24.97 -1.78 -19.13
C GLY A 67 -25.46 -2.38 -20.46
N ALA A 68 -26.63 -3.01 -20.46
CA ALA A 68 -27.20 -3.60 -21.67
C ALA A 68 -27.39 -2.60 -22.81
N LYS A 69 -27.69 -1.33 -22.50
CA LYS A 69 -27.86 -0.27 -23.50
C LYS A 69 -26.55 0.10 -24.19
N SER A 70 -25.42 0.12 -23.46
CA SER A 70 -24.11 0.36 -24.05
C SER A 70 -23.64 -0.81 -24.92
N ALA A 71 -23.95 -2.05 -24.53
CA ALA A 71 -23.63 -3.22 -25.33
C ALA A 71 -24.40 -3.22 -26.67
N ALA A 72 -25.71 -2.94 -26.64
CA ALA A 72 -26.54 -2.80 -27.84
C ALA A 72 -26.04 -1.68 -28.76
N LYS A 73 -25.71 -0.51 -28.20
CA LYS A 73 -25.14 0.60 -28.96
C LYS A 73 -23.75 0.27 -29.51
N GLY A 74 -22.94 -0.47 -28.77
CA GLY A 74 -21.65 -0.98 -29.22
C GLY A 74 -21.77 -1.86 -30.46
N VAL A 75 -22.76 -2.76 -30.49
CA VAL A 75 -23.09 -3.58 -31.67
C VAL A 75 -23.46 -2.72 -32.88
N GLU A 76 -24.35 -1.74 -32.70
CA GLU A 76 -24.79 -0.83 -33.75
C GLU A 76 -23.59 -0.07 -34.37
N LEU A 77 -22.70 0.45 -33.53
CA LEU A 77 -21.52 1.22 -33.94
C LEU A 77 -20.39 0.36 -34.51
N ALA A 78 -20.29 -0.91 -34.11
CA ALA A 78 -19.25 -1.83 -34.58
C ALA A 78 -19.48 -2.28 -36.03
N LYS A 79 -20.75 -2.54 -36.42
CA LYS A 79 -21.11 -3.02 -37.78
C LYS A 79 -20.50 -2.18 -38.92
N PRO A 80 -20.68 -0.85 -39.00
CA PRO A 80 -20.11 -0.06 -40.09
C PRO A 80 -18.58 -0.01 -40.08
N VAL A 81 -17.94 -0.17 -38.91
CA VAL A 81 -16.48 -0.25 -38.80
C VAL A 81 -15.97 -1.56 -39.40
N LEU A 82 -16.64 -2.67 -39.10
CA LEU A 82 -16.27 -3.99 -39.59
C LEU A 82 -16.43 -4.11 -41.11
N VAL A 83 -17.51 -3.56 -41.68
CA VAL A 83 -17.70 -3.49 -43.14
C VAL A 83 -16.53 -2.74 -43.80
N LYS A 84 -16.13 -1.59 -43.26
CA LYS A 84 -14.98 -0.79 -43.78
C LYS A 84 -13.63 -1.49 -43.62
N CYS A 85 -13.56 -2.53 -42.78
CA CYS A 85 -12.36 -3.31 -42.53
C CYS A 85 -12.38 -4.67 -43.24
N ASP A 86 -13.26 -4.86 -44.22
CA ASP A 86 -13.34 -6.05 -45.08
C ASP A 86 -13.64 -7.35 -44.31
N TYR A 87 -14.49 -7.29 -43.28
CA TYR A 87 -15.06 -8.50 -42.66
C TYR A 87 -16.31 -8.95 -43.42
N SER A 88 -16.45 -10.26 -43.61
CA SER A 88 -17.64 -10.89 -44.19
C SER A 88 -18.87 -10.78 -43.27
N LEU A 89 -20.07 -11.00 -43.82
CA LEU A 89 -21.32 -10.93 -43.05
C LEU A 89 -21.37 -11.95 -41.89
N ASP A 90 -20.80 -13.14 -42.10
CA ASP A 90 -20.72 -14.18 -41.05
C ASP A 90 -19.77 -13.76 -39.93
N GLU A 91 -18.59 -13.24 -40.28
CA GLU A 91 -17.65 -12.71 -39.30
C GLU A 91 -18.25 -11.53 -38.52
N ILE A 92 -18.93 -10.60 -39.19
CA ILE A 92 -19.62 -9.47 -38.55
C ILE A 92 -20.66 -9.97 -37.54
N THR A 93 -21.46 -10.97 -37.92
CA THR A 93 -22.47 -11.56 -37.04
C THR A 93 -21.83 -12.17 -35.80
N LEU A 94 -20.73 -12.90 -35.95
CA LEU A 94 -20.01 -13.50 -34.83
C LEU A 94 -19.37 -12.45 -33.91
N ILE A 95 -18.73 -11.43 -34.48
CA ILE A 95 -18.09 -10.35 -33.72
C ILE A 95 -19.13 -9.58 -32.91
N THR A 96 -20.25 -9.22 -33.53
CA THR A 96 -21.34 -8.49 -32.85
C THR A 96 -22.01 -9.33 -31.76
N ASN A 97 -22.15 -10.64 -31.95
CA ASN A 97 -22.61 -11.54 -30.90
C ASN A 97 -21.65 -11.61 -29.71
N CYS A 98 -20.33 -11.56 -29.94
CA CYS A 98 -19.35 -11.47 -28.85
C CYS A 98 -19.53 -10.16 -28.06
N ILE A 99 -19.65 -9.03 -28.77
CA ILE A 99 -19.84 -7.70 -28.15
C ILE A 99 -21.14 -7.65 -27.34
N ALA A 100 -22.24 -8.22 -27.82
CA ALA A 100 -23.51 -8.20 -27.10
C ALA A 100 -23.48 -8.95 -25.75
N GLN A 101 -22.60 -9.95 -25.62
CA GLN A 101 -22.61 -10.91 -24.53
C GLN A 101 -21.48 -10.72 -23.50
N HIS A 102 -20.51 -9.83 -23.74
CA HIS A 102 -19.28 -9.78 -22.94
C HIS A 102 -19.45 -9.25 -21.51
N ASP A 103 -20.32 -8.26 -21.24
CA ASP A 103 -20.41 -7.61 -19.92
C ASP A 103 -21.50 -8.22 -19.02
N GLN A 104 -21.59 -9.56 -19.00
CA GLN A 104 -22.60 -10.30 -18.24
C GLN A 104 -21.97 -11.44 -17.44
N PRO A 105 -21.68 -11.25 -16.13
CA PRO A 105 -20.92 -12.25 -15.36
C PRO A 105 -21.56 -13.64 -15.28
N LYS A 106 -22.88 -13.69 -15.17
CA LYS A 106 -23.65 -14.94 -15.07
C LYS A 106 -23.91 -15.60 -16.43
N LEU A 107 -23.71 -14.88 -17.53
CA LEU A 107 -23.97 -15.42 -18.86
C LEU A 107 -22.82 -16.35 -19.26
N ARG A 108 -23.19 -17.56 -19.70
CA ARG A 108 -22.29 -18.52 -20.33
C ARG A 108 -22.67 -18.67 -21.80
N SER A 109 -21.94 -17.98 -22.67
CA SER A 109 -22.21 -18.02 -24.10
C SER A 109 -21.91 -19.40 -24.69
N LYS A 110 -22.63 -19.78 -25.76
CA LYS A 110 -22.25 -20.94 -26.59
C LYS A 110 -21.04 -20.61 -27.48
N LEU A 111 -20.76 -19.33 -27.73
CA LEU A 111 -19.61 -18.89 -28.52
C LEU A 111 -18.36 -18.83 -27.66
N LEU A 112 -17.33 -19.58 -28.05
CA LEU A 112 -16.04 -19.58 -27.34
C LEU A 112 -15.41 -18.18 -27.34
N GLU A 113 -15.47 -17.46 -28.47
CA GLU A 113 -14.94 -16.11 -28.59
C GLU A 113 -15.63 -15.12 -27.65
N ALA A 114 -16.94 -15.26 -27.43
CA ALA A 114 -17.68 -14.38 -26.51
C ALA A 114 -17.27 -14.63 -25.05
N ARG A 115 -17.01 -15.88 -24.67
CA ARG A 115 -16.50 -16.25 -23.34
C ARG A 115 -15.09 -15.69 -23.13
N ILE A 116 -14.23 -15.78 -24.14
CA ILE A 116 -12.85 -15.22 -24.10
C ILE A 116 -12.91 -13.70 -23.92
N LEU A 117 -13.74 -13.01 -24.71
CA LEU A 117 -13.88 -11.56 -24.59
C LEU A 117 -14.38 -11.13 -23.20
N LYS A 118 -15.36 -11.84 -22.65
CA LYS A 118 -15.85 -11.60 -21.27
C LYS A 118 -14.71 -11.67 -20.26
N ASP A 119 -13.97 -12.78 -20.24
CA ASP A 119 -12.86 -12.97 -19.31
C ASP A 119 -11.78 -11.87 -19.48
N ALA A 120 -11.43 -11.57 -20.72
CA ALA A 120 -10.42 -10.55 -21.03
C ALA A 120 -10.82 -9.14 -20.59
N ASP A 121 -12.09 -8.73 -20.79
CA ASP A 121 -12.58 -7.44 -20.31
C ASP A 121 -12.63 -7.38 -18.77
N PHE A 122 -13.11 -8.46 -18.14
CA PHE A 122 -13.18 -8.52 -16.68
C PHE A 122 -11.80 -8.42 -16.02
N LEU A 123 -10.78 -9.06 -16.61
CA LEU A 123 -9.41 -9.01 -16.12
C LEU A 123 -8.84 -7.59 -16.02
N ASP A 124 -9.17 -6.71 -16.97
CA ASP A 124 -8.72 -5.31 -16.94
C ASP A 124 -9.51 -4.45 -15.93
N GLY A 125 -10.46 -5.05 -15.21
CA GLY A 125 -11.21 -4.48 -14.09
C GLY A 125 -10.64 -4.81 -12.71
N PHE A 126 -9.55 -5.58 -12.58
CA PHE A 126 -8.93 -5.94 -11.29
C PHE A 126 -7.58 -5.26 -11.06
N GLY A 127 -7.10 -5.31 -9.81
CA GLY A 127 -5.80 -4.78 -9.41
C GLY A 127 -5.71 -3.26 -9.51
N ALA A 128 -4.47 -2.73 -9.51
CA ALA A 128 -4.22 -1.28 -9.50
C ALA A 128 -4.91 -0.54 -10.66
N ARG A 129 -4.88 -1.12 -11.86
CA ARG A 129 -5.56 -0.54 -13.03
C ARG A 129 -7.08 -0.58 -12.90
N GLY A 130 -7.64 -1.69 -12.40
CA GLY A 130 -9.06 -1.80 -12.12
C GLY A 130 -9.55 -0.76 -11.12
N ILE A 131 -8.77 -0.51 -10.07
CA ILE A 131 -9.04 0.55 -9.07
C ILE A 131 -9.06 1.92 -9.75
N LEU A 132 -7.99 2.28 -10.47
CA LEU A 132 -7.89 3.58 -11.16
C LEU A 132 -9.02 3.77 -12.17
N ARG A 133 -9.30 2.78 -13.02
CA ARG A 133 -10.40 2.84 -14.00
C ARG A 133 -11.76 2.97 -13.32
N GLY A 134 -11.95 2.29 -12.19
CA GLY A 134 -13.17 2.42 -11.38
C GLY A 134 -13.40 3.84 -10.89
N ILE A 135 -12.34 4.50 -10.41
CA ILE A 135 -12.36 5.90 -9.96
C ILE A 135 -12.58 6.85 -11.13
N MET A 136 -11.82 6.69 -12.22
CA MET A 136 -11.96 7.52 -13.43
C MET A 136 -13.38 7.45 -14.00
N TYR A 137 -13.95 6.25 -14.10
CA TYR A 137 -15.32 6.08 -14.56
C TYR A 137 -16.32 6.79 -13.64
N ALA A 138 -16.16 6.69 -12.32
CA ALA A 138 -17.04 7.41 -11.40
C ALA A 138 -16.92 8.93 -11.62
N GLY A 139 -15.70 9.46 -11.74
CA GLY A 139 -15.47 10.88 -12.07
C GLY A 139 -16.15 11.31 -13.37
N GLU A 140 -16.00 10.54 -14.44
CA GLU A 140 -16.61 10.81 -15.76
C GLU A 140 -18.14 10.76 -15.74
N THR A 141 -18.72 9.96 -14.85
CA THR A 141 -20.16 9.72 -14.80
C THR A 141 -20.89 10.52 -13.72
N GLY A 142 -20.18 11.39 -13.01
CA GLY A 142 -20.71 12.12 -11.85
C GLY A 142 -21.01 11.19 -10.66
N GLY A 143 -20.40 10.01 -10.64
CA GLY A 143 -20.55 8.99 -9.60
C GLY A 143 -19.80 9.34 -8.31
N SER A 144 -20.24 8.73 -7.21
CA SER A 144 -19.70 8.98 -5.87
C SER A 144 -18.64 7.95 -5.45
N VAL A 145 -17.95 8.20 -4.33
CA VAL A 145 -17.08 7.20 -3.69
C VAL A 145 -17.83 5.90 -3.40
N ALA A 146 -19.12 5.99 -3.01
CA ALA A 146 -19.93 4.81 -2.77
C ALA A 146 -20.13 3.97 -4.05
N GLU A 147 -20.23 4.60 -5.22
CA GLU A 147 -20.28 3.89 -6.50
C GLU A 147 -18.95 3.17 -6.80
N VAL A 148 -17.81 3.83 -6.57
CA VAL A 148 -16.48 3.20 -6.69
C VAL A 148 -16.40 1.98 -5.77
N MET A 149 -16.76 2.13 -4.50
CA MET A 149 -16.72 1.04 -3.52
C MET A 149 -17.63 -0.13 -3.92
N ASN A 150 -18.84 0.14 -4.39
CA ASN A 150 -19.75 -0.91 -4.89
C ASN A 150 -19.19 -1.61 -6.14
N ARG A 151 -18.50 -0.87 -7.01
CA ARG A 151 -17.88 -1.44 -8.22
C ARG A 151 -16.71 -2.35 -7.87
N LEU A 152 -15.82 -1.92 -6.98
CA LEU A 152 -14.65 -2.70 -6.59
C LEU A 152 -15.03 -3.92 -5.73
N SER A 153 -16.02 -3.79 -4.86
CA SER A 153 -16.51 -4.88 -3.99
C SER A 153 -17.50 -5.80 -4.72
N LYS A 154 -18.80 -5.46 -4.75
CA LYS A 154 -19.88 -6.33 -5.22
C LYS A 154 -19.75 -6.66 -6.72
N LYS A 155 -19.57 -5.65 -7.57
CA LYS A 155 -19.44 -5.90 -9.03
C LYS A 155 -18.12 -6.60 -9.37
N GLY A 156 -17.02 -6.18 -8.74
CA GLY A 156 -15.71 -6.82 -8.88
C GLY A 156 -15.77 -8.30 -8.52
N ARG A 157 -16.35 -8.64 -7.37
CA ARG A 157 -16.50 -10.03 -6.95
C ARG A 157 -17.36 -10.85 -7.91
N SER A 158 -18.51 -10.30 -8.34
CA SER A 158 -19.36 -10.94 -9.35
C SER A 158 -18.62 -11.23 -10.66
N ARG A 159 -17.78 -10.30 -11.14
CA ARG A 159 -16.94 -10.51 -12.32
C ARG A 159 -15.86 -11.56 -12.08
N LEU A 160 -15.26 -11.61 -10.89
CA LEU A 160 -14.24 -12.58 -10.53
C LEU A 160 -14.82 -14.01 -10.54
N ASP A 161 -15.98 -14.19 -9.94
CA ASP A 161 -16.70 -15.46 -9.91
C ASP A 161 -17.17 -15.89 -11.32
N GLY A 162 -17.43 -14.91 -12.19
CA GLY A 162 -17.85 -15.11 -13.58
C GLY A 162 -16.74 -15.47 -14.57
N LEU A 163 -15.47 -15.45 -14.15
CA LEU A 163 -14.34 -15.87 -15.00
C LEU A 163 -14.42 -17.36 -15.32
N GLU A 164 -14.16 -17.73 -16.57
CA GLU A 164 -14.38 -19.09 -17.06
C GLU A 164 -13.09 -19.89 -17.27
N PHE A 165 -12.02 -19.26 -17.74
CA PHE A 165 -10.77 -19.94 -18.07
C PHE A 165 -9.82 -20.00 -16.88
N LEU A 166 -9.02 -21.07 -16.78
CA LEU A 166 -8.13 -21.30 -15.64
C LEU A 166 -7.10 -20.17 -15.47
N GLU A 167 -6.55 -19.68 -16.57
CA GLU A 167 -5.56 -18.59 -16.61
C GLU A 167 -6.19 -17.29 -16.14
N SER A 168 -7.40 -17.00 -16.63
CA SER A 168 -8.17 -15.85 -16.21
C SER A 168 -8.47 -15.92 -14.72
N LYS A 169 -8.94 -17.06 -14.21
CA LYS A 169 -9.20 -17.24 -12.76
C LYS A 169 -7.93 -16.98 -11.94
N ARG A 170 -6.80 -17.60 -12.30
CA ARG A 170 -5.54 -17.42 -11.57
C ARG A 170 -5.09 -15.96 -11.57
N LEU A 171 -5.09 -15.31 -12.73
CA LEU A 171 -4.67 -13.93 -12.87
C LEU A 171 -5.65 -12.96 -12.17
N GLY A 172 -6.96 -13.19 -12.35
CA GLY A 172 -8.03 -12.43 -11.73
C GLY A 172 -7.95 -12.47 -10.21
N TRP A 173 -7.80 -13.67 -9.62
CA TRP A 173 -7.62 -13.82 -8.16
C TRP A 173 -6.35 -13.11 -7.66
N ARG A 174 -5.23 -13.26 -8.38
CA ARG A 174 -3.98 -12.58 -8.03
C ARG A 174 -4.15 -11.05 -8.03
N MET A 175 -4.82 -10.50 -9.03
CA MET A 175 -5.06 -9.06 -9.16
C MET A 175 -6.12 -8.56 -8.18
N HIS A 176 -7.16 -9.35 -7.90
CA HIS A 176 -8.26 -8.98 -7.00
C HIS A 176 -7.81 -8.84 -5.55
N ARG A 177 -6.79 -9.59 -5.10
CA ARG A 177 -6.22 -9.41 -3.74
C ARG A 177 -5.78 -7.98 -3.47
N LEU A 178 -5.20 -7.29 -4.45
CA LEU A 178 -4.85 -5.89 -4.31
C LEU A 178 -6.10 -4.99 -4.22
N THR A 179 -7.16 -5.34 -4.95
CA THR A 179 -8.45 -4.65 -4.85
C THR A 179 -9.09 -4.83 -3.47
N GLU A 180 -9.05 -6.04 -2.91
CA GLU A 180 -9.52 -6.32 -1.54
C GLU A 180 -8.69 -5.54 -0.51
N ALA A 181 -7.36 -5.59 -0.59
CA ALA A 181 -6.48 -4.84 0.29
C ALA A 181 -6.74 -3.32 0.25
N PHE A 182 -6.93 -2.75 -0.94
CA PHE A 182 -7.29 -1.34 -1.11
C PHE A 182 -8.65 -1.01 -0.47
N ILE A 183 -9.65 -1.87 -0.66
CA ILE A 183 -10.98 -1.69 -0.04
C ILE A 183 -10.86 -1.74 1.48
N ASP A 184 -10.11 -2.70 2.01
CA ASP A 184 -9.97 -2.89 3.46
C ASP A 184 -9.15 -1.78 4.10
N GLU A 185 -8.12 -1.26 3.43
CA GLU A 185 -7.40 -0.06 3.86
C GLU A 185 -8.35 1.14 4.00
N LEU A 186 -9.23 1.37 3.03
CA LEU A 186 -10.22 2.45 3.09
C LEU A 186 -11.22 2.27 4.24
N LYS A 187 -11.49 1.03 4.68
CA LYS A 187 -12.32 0.75 5.87
C LYS A 187 -11.53 0.92 7.16
N ILE A 188 -10.31 0.40 7.25
CA ILE A 188 -9.45 0.48 8.44
C ILE A 188 -9.11 1.94 8.76
N ILE A 189 -8.78 2.76 7.76
CA ILE A 189 -8.54 4.20 7.97
C ILE A 189 -9.77 4.88 8.58
N ARG A 190 -10.98 4.38 8.30
CA ARG A 190 -12.22 4.87 8.92
C ARG A 190 -12.33 4.43 10.37
N GLU A 191 -12.01 3.17 10.69
CA GLU A 191 -12.08 2.62 12.05
C GLU A 191 -10.99 3.15 12.99
N LEU A 192 -9.75 3.30 12.51
CA LEU A 192 -8.63 3.85 13.30
C LEU A 192 -8.80 5.34 13.62
N LYS A 193 -9.53 6.09 12.77
CA LYS A 193 -9.93 7.47 13.08
C LYS A 193 -11.00 7.56 14.18
N GLU A 194 -11.62 6.45 14.56
CA GLU A 194 -12.68 6.41 15.57
C GLU A 194 -12.18 5.99 16.97
N VAL A 195 -10.92 5.55 17.12
CA VAL A 195 -10.37 5.24 18.46
C VAL A 195 -9.89 6.52 19.15
N SER A 196 -10.82 7.18 19.84
CA SER A 196 -10.49 8.30 20.73
C SER A 196 -9.88 7.79 22.04
N TYR A 197 -8.81 8.43 22.50
CA TYR A 197 -8.21 8.20 23.81
C TYR A 197 -7.81 9.54 24.44
N SER A 198 -7.86 9.61 25.78
CA SER A 198 -7.47 10.79 26.55
C SER A 198 -6.03 10.76 27.06
N GLY A 199 -5.38 9.59 27.06
CA GLY A 199 -3.99 9.43 27.46
C GLY A 199 -3.01 10.08 26.49
N LYS A 200 -1.74 10.18 26.93
CA LYS A 200 -0.68 10.87 26.19
C LYS A 200 0.44 9.92 25.81
N LEU A 201 0.90 10.00 24.57
CA LEU A 201 2.03 9.21 24.07
C LEU A 201 3.29 10.08 23.94
N ILE A 202 4.33 9.73 24.69
CA ILE A 202 5.67 10.32 24.60
C ILE A 202 6.62 9.28 24.02
N VAL A 203 7.36 9.63 22.97
CA VAL A 203 8.30 8.71 22.31
C VAL A 203 9.72 9.27 22.43
N PHE A 204 10.65 8.45 22.88
CA PHE A 204 12.08 8.72 22.77
C PHE A 204 12.62 8.23 21.43
N GLU A 205 13.27 9.13 20.69
CA GLU A 205 13.98 8.82 19.43
C GLU A 205 15.47 9.17 19.56
N GLY A 206 16.31 8.56 18.73
CA GLY A 206 17.75 8.81 18.74
C GLY A 206 18.57 7.60 18.31
N ILE A 207 19.84 7.86 18.01
CA ILE A 207 20.80 6.83 17.60
C ILE A 207 21.15 5.84 18.74
N SER A 208 21.88 4.77 18.44
CA SER A 208 22.31 3.84 19.49
C SER A 208 23.26 4.54 20.46
N GLY A 209 23.14 4.26 21.76
CA GLY A 209 23.94 4.91 22.80
C GLY A 209 23.42 6.28 23.29
N SER A 210 22.36 6.84 22.68
CA SER A 210 21.78 8.14 23.09
C SER A 210 21.14 8.16 24.48
N GLY A 211 20.86 6.98 25.07
CA GLY A 211 20.33 6.87 26.42
C GLY A 211 18.81 6.82 26.52
N LYS A 212 18.09 6.54 25.42
CA LYS A 212 16.61 6.44 25.38
C LYS A 212 16.02 5.63 26.53
N ASP A 213 16.46 4.38 26.70
CA ASP A 213 15.95 3.48 27.73
C ASP A 213 16.19 4.05 29.14
N THR A 214 17.37 4.62 29.38
CA THR A 214 17.72 5.26 30.66
C THR A 214 16.83 6.47 30.94
N GLN A 215 16.64 7.34 29.95
CA GLN A 215 15.83 8.55 30.10
C GLN A 215 14.34 8.24 30.22
N ALA A 216 13.85 7.19 29.56
CA ALA A 216 12.47 6.71 29.71
C ALA A 216 12.18 6.25 31.15
N VAL A 217 13.10 5.50 31.77
CA VAL A 217 12.98 5.08 33.18
C VAL A 217 13.05 6.26 34.15
N LEU A 218 13.93 7.24 33.89
CA LEU A 218 14.03 8.44 34.74
C LEU A 218 12.77 9.30 34.63
N LEU A 219 12.21 9.44 33.42
CA LEU A 219 10.96 10.14 33.21
C LEU A 219 9.79 9.40 33.88
N GLU A 220 9.72 8.08 33.79
CA GLU A 220 8.71 7.29 34.49
C GLU A 220 8.73 7.55 36.00
N LYS A 221 9.91 7.53 36.62
CA LYS A 221 10.07 7.84 38.05
C LYS A 221 9.59 9.26 38.39
N TYR A 222 9.91 10.23 37.54
CA TYR A 222 9.47 11.61 37.71
C TYR A 222 7.94 11.74 37.63
N LEU A 223 7.30 11.12 36.65
CA LEU A 223 5.84 11.18 36.51
C LEU A 223 5.13 10.45 37.66
N LYS A 224 5.66 9.31 38.11
CA LYS A 224 5.16 8.61 39.30
C LYS A 224 5.26 9.46 40.56
N SER A 225 6.34 10.23 40.75
CA SER A 225 6.45 11.13 41.91
C SER A 225 5.48 12.31 41.87
N LYS A 226 4.91 12.61 40.69
CA LYS A 226 3.82 13.57 40.49
C LYS A 226 2.43 12.91 40.53
N THR A 227 2.33 11.63 40.85
CA THR A 227 1.06 10.86 40.86
C THR A 227 0.41 10.77 39.47
N ILE A 228 1.19 10.93 38.40
CA ILE A 228 0.71 10.80 37.02
C ILE A 228 0.78 9.32 36.62
N PRO A 229 -0.34 8.66 36.24
CA PRO A 229 -0.32 7.28 35.77
C PRO A 229 0.54 7.14 34.51
N VAL A 230 1.57 6.31 34.57
CA VAL A 230 2.54 6.16 33.48
C VAL A 230 2.88 4.70 33.23
N LYS A 231 3.12 4.37 31.96
CA LYS A 231 3.59 3.06 31.50
C LYS A 231 4.75 3.20 30.52
N VAL A 232 5.86 2.54 30.80
CA VAL A 232 6.98 2.47 29.86
C VAL A 232 6.86 1.23 28.99
N VAL A 233 7.05 1.41 27.69
CA VAL A 233 7.08 0.36 26.69
C VAL A 233 8.42 0.40 25.97
N ASN A 234 9.11 -0.74 25.99
CA ASN A 234 10.42 -0.89 25.36
C ASN A 234 10.32 -1.65 24.05
N HIS A 235 10.94 -1.11 23.02
CA HIS A 235 10.99 -1.73 21.69
C HIS A 235 12.45 -1.90 21.20
N PRO A 236 12.77 -3.03 20.55
CA PRO A 236 11.98 -4.28 20.46
C PRO A 236 11.76 -4.91 21.85
N THR A 237 10.75 -5.76 21.99
CA THR A 237 10.49 -6.45 23.27
C THR A 237 11.63 -7.39 23.67
N SER A 238 11.65 -7.80 24.93
CA SER A 238 12.58 -8.82 25.43
C SER A 238 12.45 -10.15 24.67
N PHE A 239 11.24 -10.50 24.23
CA PHE A 239 10.98 -11.68 23.41
C PHE A 239 11.68 -11.58 22.06
N LEU A 240 11.46 -10.48 21.32
CA LEU A 240 12.10 -10.30 20.02
C LEU A 240 13.63 -10.17 20.15
N LYS A 241 14.14 -9.54 21.21
CA LYS A 241 15.58 -9.50 21.50
C LYS A 241 16.18 -10.90 21.64
N LYS A 242 15.51 -11.81 22.38
CA LYS A 242 15.95 -13.21 22.52
C LYS A 242 15.91 -13.95 21.18
N LEU A 243 14.84 -13.77 20.40
CA LEU A 243 14.72 -14.38 19.07
C LEU A 243 15.84 -13.91 18.15
N TRP A 244 16.16 -12.61 18.14
CA TRP A 244 17.22 -12.05 17.31
C TRP A 244 18.62 -12.57 17.64
N THR A 245 18.91 -12.86 18.91
CA THR A 245 20.18 -13.47 19.29
C THR A 245 20.39 -14.79 18.54
N ILE A 246 19.35 -15.61 18.41
CA ILE A 246 19.40 -16.89 17.70
C ILE A 246 19.34 -16.66 16.18
N TRP A 247 18.38 -15.86 15.72
CA TRP A 247 18.08 -15.68 14.30
C TRP A 247 19.24 -15.06 13.51
N ARG A 248 19.90 -14.03 14.07
CA ARG A 248 20.97 -13.31 13.37
C ARG A 248 22.28 -14.10 13.26
N GLU A 249 22.41 -15.22 13.98
CA GLU A 249 23.56 -16.13 13.80
C GLU A 249 23.45 -16.89 12.47
N GLU A 250 22.23 -17.16 12.01
CA GLU A 250 21.96 -18.01 10.84
C GLU A 250 21.45 -17.23 9.63
N VAL A 251 20.80 -16.07 9.84
CA VAL A 251 20.08 -15.34 8.78
C VAL A 251 20.40 -13.85 8.84
N ASP A 252 20.97 -13.33 7.74
CA ASP A 252 21.17 -11.90 7.48
C ASP A 252 20.23 -11.41 6.38
N ASP A 253 18.94 -11.30 6.70
CA ASP A 253 17.91 -10.75 5.80
C ASP A 253 17.17 -9.59 6.47
N ARG A 254 17.34 -8.40 5.89
CA ARG A 254 16.74 -7.15 6.38
C ARG A 254 15.22 -7.13 6.23
N VAL A 255 14.69 -7.80 5.22
CA VAL A 255 13.24 -7.84 4.97
C VAL A 255 12.56 -8.67 6.07
N SER A 256 13.08 -9.87 6.35
CA SER A 256 12.62 -10.70 7.47
C SER A 256 12.72 -9.98 8.81
N GLU A 257 13.84 -9.27 9.07
CA GLU A 257 13.99 -8.47 10.29
C GLU A 257 12.90 -7.39 10.42
N LEU A 258 12.59 -6.69 9.33
CA LEU A 258 11.50 -5.70 9.29
C LEU A 258 10.14 -6.33 9.63
N PHE A 259 9.83 -7.52 9.11
CA PHE A 259 8.57 -8.22 9.42
C PHE A 259 8.51 -8.74 10.86
N LEU A 260 9.64 -9.20 11.43
CA LEU A 260 9.69 -9.57 12.85
C LEU A 260 9.46 -8.35 13.76
N LEU A 261 10.04 -7.20 13.40
CA LEU A 261 9.76 -5.93 14.08
C LEU A 261 8.29 -5.54 13.94
N LEU A 262 7.72 -5.67 12.75
CA LEU A 262 6.32 -5.37 12.51
C LEU A 262 5.41 -6.18 13.44
N ALA A 263 5.62 -7.50 13.51
CA ALA A 263 4.85 -8.38 14.37
C ALA A 263 4.97 -8.03 15.87
N ASP A 264 6.19 -7.77 16.35
CA ASP A 264 6.46 -7.35 17.74
C ASP A 264 5.71 -6.06 18.09
N ARG A 265 5.71 -5.10 17.16
CA ARG A 265 5.09 -3.79 17.37
C ARG A 265 3.58 -3.83 17.30
N THR A 266 3.00 -4.56 16.35
CA THR A 266 1.54 -4.71 16.26
C THR A 266 0.95 -5.27 17.54
N ARG A 267 1.59 -6.31 18.10
CA ARG A 267 1.18 -6.90 19.38
C ARG A 267 1.23 -5.87 20.52
N MET A 268 2.34 -5.17 20.67
CA MET A 268 2.51 -4.19 21.74
C MET A 268 1.53 -3.02 21.64
N VAL A 269 1.28 -2.52 20.42
CA VAL A 269 0.31 -1.43 20.22
C VAL A 269 -1.08 -1.87 20.66
N LYS A 270 -1.51 -3.06 20.22
CA LYS A 270 -2.83 -3.61 20.50
C LYS A 270 -3.03 -3.96 21.98
N ASP A 271 -2.06 -4.64 22.58
CA ASP A 271 -2.23 -5.28 23.88
C ASP A 271 -1.82 -4.34 25.04
N GLU A 272 -0.93 -3.38 24.80
CA GLU A 272 -0.29 -2.62 25.87
C GLU A 272 -0.40 -1.10 25.73
N ILE A 273 -0.15 -0.54 24.53
CA ILE A 273 -0.12 0.93 24.30
C ILE A 273 -1.54 1.50 24.21
N LEU A 274 -2.36 1.04 23.26
CA LEU A 274 -3.73 1.57 23.07
C LEU A 274 -4.59 1.40 24.34
N PRO A 275 -4.60 0.25 25.03
CA PRO A 275 -5.37 0.11 26.27
C PRO A 275 -4.89 1.04 27.39
N ALA A 276 -3.60 1.37 27.46
CA ALA A 276 -3.09 2.31 28.45
C ALA A 276 -3.49 3.76 28.11
N LEU A 277 -3.40 4.15 26.84
CA LEU A 277 -3.86 5.46 26.38
C LEU A 277 -5.36 5.65 26.60
N GLN A 278 -6.17 4.62 26.35
CA GLN A 278 -7.62 4.64 26.60
C GLN A 278 -7.97 4.82 28.09
N LYS A 279 -7.10 4.34 28.99
CA LYS A 279 -7.23 4.56 30.45
C LYS A 279 -6.76 5.95 30.91
N GLY A 280 -6.42 6.84 29.99
CA GLY A 280 -5.92 8.18 30.31
C GLY A 280 -4.47 8.21 30.80
N MET A 281 -3.71 7.13 30.64
CA MET A 281 -2.32 7.07 31.12
C MET A 281 -1.36 7.78 30.17
N VAL A 282 -0.21 8.21 30.70
CA VAL A 282 0.96 8.55 29.91
C VAL A 282 1.67 7.27 29.49
N VAL A 283 1.87 7.06 28.20
CA VAL A 283 2.68 5.97 27.66
C VAL A 283 4.02 6.53 27.18
N ILE A 284 5.12 6.00 27.70
CA ILE A 284 6.48 6.34 27.26
C ILE A 284 7.00 5.18 26.41
N SER A 285 7.24 5.42 25.12
CA SER A 285 7.83 4.43 24.22
C SER A 285 9.29 4.76 23.89
N THR A 286 10.17 3.76 23.85
CA THR A 286 11.59 3.98 23.47
C THR A 286 11.86 3.93 21.96
N ARG A 287 10.84 3.65 21.14
CA ARG A 287 10.86 3.70 19.66
C ARG A 287 9.48 3.99 19.08
N SER A 288 9.43 4.54 17.87
CA SER A 288 8.21 4.69 17.04
C SER A 288 8.44 4.23 15.60
N GLN A 289 7.44 4.35 14.75
CA GLN A 289 7.56 4.26 13.29
C GLN A 289 8.72 5.11 12.71
N ILE A 290 9.16 6.15 13.43
CA ILE A 290 10.33 6.97 13.05
C ILE A 290 11.60 6.13 13.17
N SER A 291 11.79 5.40 14.28
CA SER A 291 12.91 4.47 14.44
C SER A 291 12.96 3.48 13.27
N SER A 292 11.83 2.89 12.86
CA SER A 292 11.81 1.95 11.73
C SER A 292 12.26 2.60 10.42
N GLN A 293 11.83 3.83 10.13
CA GLN A 293 12.28 4.59 8.95
C GLN A 293 13.78 4.93 8.97
N VAL A 294 14.41 4.96 10.15
CA VAL A 294 15.85 5.21 10.30
C VAL A 294 16.65 3.92 10.21
N TYR A 295 16.33 2.92 11.03
CA TYR A 295 17.15 1.73 11.22
C TYR A 295 16.93 0.67 10.14
N GLN A 296 15.72 0.54 9.60
CA GLN A 296 15.37 -0.52 8.63
C GLN A 296 15.45 -0.04 7.19
N HIS A 297 15.85 1.22 6.95
CA HIS A 297 15.92 1.75 5.61
C HIS A 297 16.84 0.95 4.67
N SER A 298 16.38 0.85 3.42
CA SER A 298 17.16 0.43 2.26
C SER A 298 16.81 1.31 1.06
N ASP A 299 17.71 1.37 0.07
CA ASP A 299 17.44 2.02 -1.22
C ASP A 299 16.36 1.30 -2.04
N GLU A 300 16.02 0.07 -1.65
CA GLU A 300 14.99 -0.75 -2.31
C GLU A 300 13.57 -0.26 -2.00
N TYR A 301 13.33 0.28 -0.79
CA TYR A 301 12.00 0.69 -0.36
C TYR A 301 11.96 2.18 0.03
N PRO A 302 10.99 2.96 -0.49
CA PRO A 302 10.85 4.36 -0.13
C PRO A 302 10.38 4.53 1.33
N ASN A 303 10.65 5.68 1.95
CA ASN A 303 10.21 5.97 3.32
C ASN A 303 8.69 5.83 3.54
N SER A 304 7.90 6.08 2.49
CA SER A 304 6.44 5.89 2.51
C SER A 304 6.03 4.45 2.80
N PHE A 305 6.83 3.47 2.37
CA PHE A 305 6.59 2.05 2.63
C PHE A 305 6.68 1.73 4.13
N TYR A 306 7.74 2.17 4.80
CA TYR A 306 7.88 1.98 6.24
C TYR A 306 6.78 2.70 7.02
N ARG A 307 6.44 3.94 6.63
CA ARG A 307 5.33 4.69 7.24
C ARG A 307 4.00 3.95 7.10
N TYR A 308 3.74 3.35 5.94
CA TYR A 308 2.55 2.55 5.70
C TYR A 308 2.52 1.31 6.58
N LEU A 309 3.62 0.54 6.62
CA LEU A 309 3.68 -0.69 7.43
C LEU A 309 3.42 -0.42 8.91
N PHE A 310 3.95 0.68 9.46
CA PHE A 310 3.77 1.04 10.87
C PHE A 310 2.62 2.03 11.12
N SER A 311 1.69 2.20 10.16
CA SER A 311 0.58 3.17 10.26
C SER A 311 -0.46 2.86 11.35
N PHE A 312 -0.46 1.63 11.88
CA PHE A 312 -1.27 1.24 13.03
C PHE A 312 -0.75 1.84 14.35
N GLU A 313 0.48 2.38 14.39
CA GLU A 313 1.00 3.03 15.58
C GLU A 313 0.31 4.37 15.82
N PRO A 314 -0.17 4.65 17.04
CA PRO A 314 -0.65 5.98 17.38
C PRO A 314 0.44 7.03 17.16
N ILE A 315 0.05 8.20 16.64
CA ILE A 315 0.94 9.35 16.52
C ILE A 315 1.21 9.85 17.94
N ALA A 316 2.49 9.98 18.31
CA ALA A 316 2.86 10.51 19.62
C ALA A 316 2.34 11.94 19.79
N ASP A 317 2.00 12.33 21.02
CA ASP A 317 1.78 13.72 21.39
C ASP A 317 3.11 14.48 21.48
N LEU A 318 4.21 13.80 21.85
CA LEU A 318 5.56 14.37 21.90
C LEU A 318 6.63 13.36 21.50
N TYR A 319 7.53 13.76 20.60
CA TYR A 319 8.75 13.03 20.30
C TYR A 319 9.96 13.74 20.92
N LEU A 320 10.67 13.06 21.83
CA LEU A 320 11.92 13.52 22.42
C LEU A 320 13.09 12.93 21.62
N TYR A 321 13.69 13.72 20.74
CA TYR A 321 14.85 13.30 19.97
C TYR A 321 16.14 13.58 20.75
N LEU A 322 16.75 12.53 21.28
CA LEU A 322 18.03 12.58 21.97
C LEU A 322 19.17 12.66 20.94
N ASP A 323 19.61 13.88 20.66
CA ASP A 323 20.66 14.16 19.69
C ASP A 323 22.04 13.90 20.30
N LEU A 324 22.64 12.79 19.91
CA LEU A 324 23.97 12.37 20.32
C LEU A 324 24.92 12.42 19.13
N THR A 325 26.12 12.97 19.33
CA THR A 325 27.16 12.91 18.29
C THR A 325 27.67 11.47 18.10
N ALA A 326 28.04 11.09 16.87
CA ALA A 326 28.59 9.76 16.60
C ALA A 326 29.87 9.47 17.42
N LYS A 327 30.69 10.51 17.66
CA LYS A 327 31.90 10.44 18.51
C LYS A 327 31.54 10.05 19.95
N GLU A 328 30.54 10.69 20.53
CA GLU A 328 30.10 10.39 21.90
C GLU A 328 29.39 9.02 21.99
N ALA A 329 28.63 8.64 20.96
CA ALA A 329 28.01 7.32 20.88
C ALA A 329 29.05 6.18 20.89
N LEU A 330 30.17 6.36 20.17
CA LEU A 330 31.31 5.45 20.22
C LEU A 330 31.91 5.39 21.63
N ARG A 331 32.23 6.55 22.21
CA ARG A 331 32.85 6.64 23.56
C ARG A 331 32.03 5.88 24.61
N ARG A 332 30.72 6.08 24.64
CA ARG A 332 29.80 5.40 25.59
C ARG A 332 29.66 3.91 25.34
N THR A 333 29.85 3.46 24.10
CA THR A 333 29.78 2.04 23.74
C THR A 333 31.07 1.34 24.18
N ASP A 334 32.23 1.97 23.97
CA ASP A 334 33.53 1.46 24.43
C ASP A 334 33.57 1.31 25.96
N GLU A 335 33.01 2.25 26.73
CA GLU A 335 32.94 2.17 28.20
C GLU A 335 32.07 1.01 28.72
N ARG A 336 31.09 0.55 27.92
CA ARG A 336 30.20 -0.57 28.29
C ARG A 336 30.78 -1.93 27.94
N VAL A 337 31.79 -2.00 27.08
CA VAL A 337 32.40 -3.26 26.64
C VAL A 337 33.76 -3.41 27.33
N THR A 338 33.82 -4.18 28.40
CA THR A 338 35.08 -4.70 28.94
C THR A 338 35.78 -5.54 27.88
N LYS A 339 36.92 -5.02 27.35
CA LYS A 339 37.95 -5.66 26.51
C LYS A 339 37.46 -6.77 25.55
N GLY A 340 37.31 -6.48 24.25
CA GLY A 340 37.27 -7.56 23.25
C GLY A 340 36.74 -7.30 21.83
N VAL A 341 36.25 -6.10 21.48
CA VAL A 341 35.66 -5.86 20.13
C VAL A 341 36.32 -4.69 19.41
N GLU A 342 37.62 -4.79 19.11
CA GLU A 342 38.33 -3.75 18.32
C GLU A 342 37.96 -3.76 16.83
N LYS A 343 37.47 -4.89 16.29
CA LYS A 343 37.39 -5.09 14.83
C LYS A 343 36.36 -4.26 14.06
N ASN A 344 35.45 -3.51 14.70
CA ASN A 344 34.34 -2.83 14.01
C ASN A 344 34.08 -1.35 14.40
N ARG A 345 35.04 -0.67 15.04
CA ARG A 345 34.87 0.73 15.52
C ARG A 345 34.53 1.74 14.42
N GLY A 346 35.28 1.72 13.31
CA GLY A 346 35.05 2.64 12.19
C GLY A 346 33.70 2.43 11.50
N PHE A 347 33.25 1.18 11.41
CA PHE A 347 31.95 0.83 10.84
C PHE A 347 30.79 1.28 11.73
N PHE A 348 30.91 1.09 13.05
CA PHE A 348 29.91 1.56 14.01
C PHE A 348 29.76 3.09 13.98
N GLY A 349 30.89 3.83 14.00
CA GLY A 349 30.87 5.29 13.93
C GLY A 349 30.19 5.85 12.69
N LYS A 350 30.55 5.32 11.50
CA LYS A 350 29.90 5.69 10.23
C LYS A 350 28.40 5.41 10.26
N LYS A 351 28.00 4.23 10.75
CA LYS A 351 26.59 3.86 10.88
C LYS A 351 25.81 4.80 11.81
N GLN A 352 26.38 5.22 12.94
CA GLN A 352 25.73 6.20 13.82
C GLN A 352 25.56 7.57 13.15
N GLU A 353 26.58 8.02 12.40
CA GLU A 353 26.51 9.29 11.67
C GLU A 353 25.46 9.25 10.56
N GLU A 354 25.38 8.15 9.80
CA GLU A 354 24.32 7.92 8.80
C GLU A 354 22.92 7.93 9.43
N GLN A 355 22.74 7.22 10.55
CA GLN A 355 21.47 7.19 11.27
C GLN A 355 21.08 8.56 11.82
N ARG A 356 22.04 9.33 12.36
CA ARG A 356 21.81 10.70 12.84
C ARG A 356 21.37 11.62 11.70
N LYS A 357 22.09 11.63 10.57
CA LYS A 357 21.70 12.39 9.36
C LYS A 357 20.29 12.02 8.89
N ARG A 358 19.95 10.74 8.99
CA ARG A 358 18.63 10.24 8.60
C ARG A 358 17.53 10.70 9.54
N TYR A 359 17.77 10.72 10.85
CA TYR A 359 16.88 11.35 11.82
C TYR A 359 16.63 12.82 11.48
N GLU A 360 17.67 13.61 11.16
CA GLU A 360 17.54 15.02 10.77
C GLU A 360 16.63 15.23 9.54
N ILE A 361 16.57 14.26 8.63
CA ILE A 361 15.69 14.31 7.45
C ILE A 361 14.26 13.91 7.84
N ILE A 362 14.08 12.80 8.55
CA ILE A 362 12.76 12.24 8.83
C ILE A 362 11.98 13.11 9.81
N LEU A 363 12.64 13.60 10.86
CA LEU A 363 12.00 14.37 11.94
C LEU A 363 11.40 15.71 11.46
N ARG A 364 11.86 16.26 10.33
CA ARG A 364 11.25 17.46 9.71
C ARG A 364 9.78 17.28 9.35
N ASN A 365 9.32 16.05 9.21
CA ASN A 365 7.93 15.72 8.89
C ASN A 365 7.04 15.57 10.14
N TYR A 366 7.59 15.76 11.34
CA TYR A 366 6.89 15.56 12.61
C TYR A 366 6.90 16.88 13.40
N PRO A 367 5.76 17.59 13.49
CA PRO A 367 5.72 18.95 14.06
C PRO A 367 5.93 18.98 15.58
N ASN A 368 5.75 17.86 16.25
CA ASN A 368 5.81 17.72 17.71
C ASN A 368 7.10 17.04 18.18
N VAL A 369 8.20 17.26 17.47
CA VAL A 369 9.54 16.81 17.85
C VAL A 369 10.25 17.90 18.65
N VAL A 370 10.80 17.53 19.80
CA VAL A 370 11.68 18.36 20.60
C VAL A 370 13.07 17.71 20.63
N ARG A 371 14.07 18.47 20.18
CA ARG A 371 15.47 18.06 20.21
C ARG A 371 16.03 18.27 21.62
N VAL A 372 16.69 17.25 22.15
CA VAL A 372 17.39 17.27 23.44
C VAL A 372 18.87 17.00 23.18
N ASP A 373 19.75 17.87 23.66
CA ASP A 373 21.19 17.61 23.61
C ASP A 373 21.54 16.43 24.53
N ALA A 374 21.96 15.32 23.94
CA ALA A 374 22.26 14.09 24.67
C ALA A 374 23.76 13.90 24.95
N ASN A 375 24.62 14.88 24.68
CA ASN A 375 26.07 14.77 24.86
C ASN A 375 26.51 14.90 26.34
N GLY A 376 25.67 15.49 27.20
CA GLY A 376 25.92 15.62 28.64
C GLY A 376 25.81 14.32 29.44
N ASN A 377 25.96 14.41 30.76
CA ASN A 377 25.75 13.25 31.65
C ASN A 377 24.24 12.92 31.82
N ILE A 378 23.95 11.74 32.39
CA ILE A 378 22.59 11.20 32.50
C ILE A 378 21.65 12.16 33.24
N GLN A 379 22.11 12.75 34.36
CA GLN A 379 21.32 13.64 35.20
C GLN A 379 21.01 14.96 34.50
N ALA A 380 21.99 15.57 33.83
CA ALA A 380 21.80 16.80 33.08
C ALA A 380 20.76 16.63 31.96
N ILE A 381 20.82 15.51 31.24
CA ILE A 381 19.83 15.18 30.21
C ILE A 381 18.44 15.00 30.83
N ALA A 382 18.35 14.33 31.98
CA ALA A 382 17.08 14.09 32.67
C ALA A 382 16.43 15.41 33.14
N GLU A 383 17.19 16.34 33.71
CA GLU A 383 16.68 17.66 34.09
C GLU A 383 16.23 18.47 32.88
N SER A 384 16.97 18.42 31.77
CA SER A 384 16.55 19.06 30.51
C SER A 384 15.20 18.51 30.01
N ILE A 385 15.01 17.19 30.05
CA ILE A 385 13.75 16.55 29.64
C ILE A 385 12.60 16.98 30.55
N LYS A 386 12.80 17.04 31.87
CA LYS A 386 11.76 17.48 32.82
C LYS A 386 11.29 18.90 32.49
N LEU A 387 12.22 19.84 32.34
CA LEU A 387 11.92 21.24 32.00
C LEU A 387 11.18 21.35 30.67
N LEU A 388 11.56 20.54 29.68
CA LEU A 388 10.88 20.52 28.39
C LEU A 388 9.44 20.02 28.50
N ILE A 389 9.20 18.95 29.26
CA ILE A 389 7.85 18.40 29.45
C ILE A 389 6.95 19.45 30.12
N GLU A 390 7.43 20.11 31.17
CA GLU A 390 6.70 21.19 31.84
C GLU A 390 6.39 22.35 30.88
N LYS A 391 7.37 22.76 30.06
CA LYS A 391 7.19 23.84 29.08
C LYS A 391 6.21 23.49 27.97
N THR A 392 6.15 22.23 27.55
CA THR A 392 5.23 21.80 26.48
C THR A 392 3.77 21.81 26.91
N GLY A 393 3.47 21.80 28.22
CA GLY A 393 2.10 21.75 28.73
C GLY A 393 1.33 20.48 28.34
N ILE A 394 2.06 19.42 27.96
CA ILE A 394 1.48 18.16 27.49
C ILE A 394 0.90 17.30 28.62
N LEU A 395 1.42 17.48 29.84
CA LEU A 395 1.06 16.72 31.05
C LEU A 395 0.55 17.62 32.16
#